data_AF-A0A225UJ25-F1
#
_entry.id   AF-A0A225UJ25-F1
#
_cell.length_a   1.000
_cell.length_b   1.000
_cell.length_c   1.000
_cell.angle_alpha   90.00
_cell.angle_beta   90.00
_cell.angle_gamma   90.00
#
_symmetry.space_group_name_H-M   'P 1'
#
loop_
_entity.id
_entity.type
_entity.pdbx_description
1 polymer ?
#
loop_
_entity_poly.entity_id
_entity_poly.type
_entity_poly.pdbx_seq_one_letter_code
_entity_poly.pdbx_strand_id
1 'polypeptide(L)'
;MILGTTSAHLVFGQDRISRQLHEVNWSYLTKRRFDVIMRDNNRERATRLHHFYKVGDQVMIRVAAKDRGTKHREVAKGPYSITEVHKNGTVNIAYGVTKHRVNIRCLFLC
;
A
#
# COMPACT_ATOMS: atom_id res chain seq x y z
N MET A 1 -8.79 15.26 5.41
CA MET A 1 -9.37 14.71 6.66
C MET A 1 -10.48 13.72 6.27
N ILE A 2 -10.32 12.42 6.53
CA ILE A 2 -11.20 11.34 5.99
C ILE A 2 -12.59 11.35 6.64
N LEU A 3 -12.63 11.61 7.95
CA LEU A 3 -13.84 11.49 8.78
C LEU A 3 -14.56 12.84 8.99
N GLY A 4 -13.89 13.95 8.71
CA GLY A 4 -14.40 15.31 8.99
C GLY A 4 -14.46 15.66 10.48
N THR A 5 -13.76 14.91 11.33
CA THR A 5 -13.58 15.15 12.76
C THR A 5 -12.12 14.85 13.12
N THR A 6 -11.66 15.44 14.22
CA THR A 6 -10.27 15.29 14.69
C THR A 6 -10.12 13.98 15.45
N SER A 7 -8.97 13.32 15.29
CA SER A 7 -8.66 12.07 16.01
C SER A 7 -8.79 12.22 17.53
N ALA A 8 -8.50 13.42 18.07
CA ALA A 8 -8.70 13.73 19.49
C ALA A 8 -10.18 13.68 19.91
N HIS A 9 -11.12 14.17 19.09
CA HIS A 9 -12.55 14.10 19.40
C HIS A 9 -13.05 12.66 19.42
N LEU A 10 -12.55 11.82 18.50
CA LEU A 10 -12.92 10.40 18.44
C LEU A 10 -12.40 9.58 19.63
N VAL A 11 -11.19 9.87 20.11
CA VAL A 11 -10.57 9.11 21.19
C VAL A 11 -11.05 9.59 22.56
N PHE A 12 -11.19 10.91 22.74
CA PHE A 12 -11.46 11.51 24.05
C PHE A 12 -12.93 11.94 24.23
N GLY A 13 -13.75 11.93 23.18
CA GLY A 13 -15.16 12.37 23.25
C GLY A 13 -15.34 13.86 23.56
N GLN A 14 -14.25 14.63 23.56
CA GLN A 14 -14.23 16.04 23.94
C GLN A 14 -13.15 16.79 23.14
N ASP A 15 -13.41 18.05 22.86
CA ASP A 15 -12.38 18.94 22.36
C ASP A 15 -11.37 19.33 23.45
N ARG A 16 -10.07 19.14 23.17
CA ARG A 16 -9.02 19.34 24.17
C ARG A 16 -8.86 20.79 24.60
N ILE A 17 -9.19 21.75 23.73
CA ILE A 17 -9.01 23.18 23.99
C ILE A 17 -10.28 23.77 24.59
N SER A 18 -11.42 23.60 23.92
CA SER A 18 -12.69 24.19 24.37
C SER A 18 -13.39 23.38 25.46
N ARG A 19 -12.93 22.16 25.77
CA ARG A 19 -13.59 21.22 26.69
C ARG A 19 -15.06 20.93 26.31
N GLN A 20 -15.45 21.18 25.06
CA GLN A 20 -16.78 20.89 24.59
C GLN A 20 -16.94 19.38 24.36
N LEU A 21 -18.02 18.80 24.90
CA LEU A 21 -18.39 17.41 24.64
C LEU A 21 -18.74 17.25 23.16
N HIS A 22 -18.19 16.22 22.53
CA HIS A 22 -18.42 15.92 21.13
C HIS A 22 -19.12 14.57 21.02
N GLU A 23 -20.43 14.59 20.76
CA GLU A 23 -21.19 13.38 20.48
C GLU A 23 -20.90 12.89 19.06
N VAL A 24 -20.41 11.65 18.96
CA VAL A 24 -19.98 11.06 17.71
C VAL A 24 -21.04 10.10 17.18
N ASN A 25 -21.57 10.37 15.98
CA ASN A 25 -22.37 9.38 15.25
C ASN A 25 -21.45 8.35 14.57
N TRP A 26 -21.19 7.23 15.25
CA TRP A 26 -20.33 6.15 14.76
C TRP A 26 -20.83 5.50 13.47
N SER A 27 -22.16 5.40 13.30
CA SER A 27 -22.76 4.80 12.11
C SER A 27 -22.46 5.64 10.86
N TYR A 28 -22.57 6.97 11.00
CA TYR A 28 -22.26 7.92 9.94
C TYR A 28 -20.77 7.91 9.59
N LEU A 29 -19.89 7.93 10.59
CA LEU A 29 -18.44 7.93 10.37
C LEU A 29 -17.93 6.64 9.72
N THR A 30 -18.46 5.50 10.13
CA THR A 30 -18.06 4.20 9.58
C THR A 30 -18.43 4.12 8.10
N LYS A 31 -19.66 4.54 7.74
CA LYS A 31 -20.10 4.64 6.34
C LYS A 31 -19.19 5.58 5.56
N ARG A 32 -18.97 6.80 6.05
CA ARG A 32 -18.09 7.78 5.40
C ARG A 32 -16.66 7.26 5.19
N ARG A 33 -16.09 6.59 6.19
CA ARG A 33 -14.77 5.96 6.08
C ARG A 33 -14.75 4.91 4.97
N PHE A 34 -15.75 4.05 4.94
CA PHE A 34 -15.87 2.99 3.95
C PHE A 34 -16.00 3.57 2.53
N ASP A 35 -16.83 4.59 2.35
CA ASP A 35 -17.02 5.26 1.06
C ASP A 35 -15.73 5.91 0.55
N VAL A 36 -14.97 6.55 1.43
CA VAL A 36 -13.65 7.12 1.08
C VAL A 36 -12.67 6.00 0.69
N ILE A 37 -12.60 4.92 1.47
CA ILE A 37 -11.74 3.76 1.16
C ILE A 37 -12.11 3.16 -0.20
N MET A 38 -13.39 3.00 -0.50
CA MET A 38 -13.85 2.48 -1.79
C MET A 38 -13.50 3.42 -2.94
N ARG A 39 -13.72 4.72 -2.77
CA ARG A 39 -13.37 5.74 -3.77
C ARG A 39 -11.88 5.73 -4.06
N ASP A 40 -11.04 5.70 -3.03
CA ASP A 40 -9.59 5.68 -3.17
C ASP A 40 -9.11 4.37 -3.81
N ASN A 41 -9.67 3.22 -3.38
CA ASN A 41 -9.37 1.92 -3.99
C ASN A 41 -9.74 1.89 -5.48
N ASN A 42 -10.88 2.47 -5.87
CA ASN A 42 -11.29 2.54 -7.28
C ASN A 42 -10.37 3.45 -8.08
N ARG A 43 -10.02 4.62 -7.55
CA ARG A 43 -9.06 5.55 -8.18
C ARG A 43 -7.69 4.91 -8.37
N GLU A 44 -7.20 4.21 -7.34
CA GLU A 44 -5.93 3.48 -7.41
C GLU A 44 -5.99 2.27 -8.36
N ARG A 45 -7.10 1.53 -8.41
CA ARG A 45 -7.27 0.40 -9.33
C ARG A 45 -7.31 0.87 -10.79
N ALA A 46 -7.95 2.00 -11.09
CA ALA A 46 -8.10 2.51 -12.45
C ALA A 46 -6.75 2.85 -13.13
N THR A 47 -5.74 3.24 -12.36
CA THR A 47 -4.41 3.59 -12.88
C THR A 47 -3.45 2.40 -12.94
N ARG A 48 -3.83 1.23 -12.39
CA ARG A 48 -2.94 0.06 -12.31
C ARG A 48 -3.08 -0.83 -13.55
N LEU A 49 -1.95 -1.10 -14.20
CA LEU A 49 -1.86 -2.12 -15.24
C LEU A 49 -2.04 -3.50 -14.59
N HIS A 50 -3.02 -4.27 -15.06
CA HIS A 50 -3.33 -5.58 -14.51
C HIS A 50 -2.36 -6.62 -15.09
N HIS A 51 -1.31 -6.96 -14.35
CA HIS A 51 -0.43 -8.07 -14.70
C HIS A 51 -0.62 -9.23 -13.73
N PHE A 52 -0.83 -10.43 -14.29
CA PHE A 52 -0.97 -11.67 -13.55
C PHE A 52 0.37 -12.39 -13.50
N TYR A 53 1.09 -12.20 -12.40
CA TYR A 53 2.35 -12.88 -12.15
C TYR A 53 2.14 -14.39 -11.99
N LYS A 54 3.04 -15.17 -12.58
CA LYS A 54 3.08 -16.63 -12.50
C LYS A 54 4.41 -17.10 -11.91
N VAL A 55 4.41 -18.33 -11.41
CA VAL A 55 5.64 -18.98 -10.97
C VAL A 55 6.55 -19.19 -12.18
N GLY A 56 7.82 -18.81 -12.06
CA GLY A 56 8.80 -18.86 -13.14
C GLY A 56 9.04 -17.52 -13.86
N ASP A 57 8.14 -16.54 -13.71
CA ASP A 57 8.33 -15.22 -14.32
C ASP A 57 9.57 -14.52 -13.76
N GLN A 58 10.31 -13.81 -14.62
CA GLN A 58 11.44 -12.98 -14.22
C GLN A 58 10.98 -11.56 -13.93
N VAL A 59 11.31 -11.08 -12.74
CA VAL A 59 10.92 -9.76 -12.26
C VAL A 59 12.10 -9.00 -11.67
N MET A 60 12.09 -7.69 -11.84
CA MET A 60 13.03 -6.80 -11.16
C MET A 60 12.34 -6.14 -9.96
N ILE A 61 13.08 -5.92 -8.88
CA ILE A 61 12.58 -5.21 -7.70
C ILE A 61 12.90 -3.73 -7.85
N ARG A 62 11.88 -2.88 -7.71
CA ARG A 62 12.03 -1.42 -7.67
C ARG A 62 12.83 -1.00 -6.43
N VAL A 63 13.92 -0.27 -6.65
CA VAL A 63 14.65 0.42 -5.58
C VAL A 63 13.92 1.71 -5.24
N ALA A 64 13.64 1.96 -3.96
CA ALA A 64 12.96 3.18 -3.54
C ALA A 64 13.85 4.41 -3.79
N ALA A 65 13.23 5.55 -4.14
CA ALA A 65 13.99 6.77 -4.47
C ALA A 65 14.90 7.26 -3.33
N LYS A 66 14.49 7.04 -2.07
CA LYS A 66 15.28 7.38 -0.88
C LYS A 66 16.58 6.56 -0.80
N ASP A 67 16.55 5.32 -1.28
CA ASP A 67 17.70 4.41 -1.24
C ASP A 67 18.59 4.54 -2.48
N ARG A 68 18.13 5.28 -3.51
CA ARG A 68 18.88 5.49 -4.75
C ARG A 68 20.07 6.42 -4.58
N GLY A 69 20.15 7.23 -3.52
CA GLY A 69 21.27 8.15 -3.29
C GLY A 69 21.47 9.11 -4.47
N THR A 70 22.38 8.78 -5.38
CA THR A 70 22.70 9.55 -6.60
C THR A 70 21.74 9.24 -7.75
N LYS A 71 21.44 10.24 -8.60
CA LYS A 71 20.55 10.09 -9.77
C LYS A 71 20.95 8.98 -10.76
N HIS A 72 22.24 8.61 -10.81
CA HIS A 72 22.78 7.62 -11.75
C HIS A 72 22.72 6.17 -11.24
N ARG A 73 22.18 5.91 -10.05
CA ARG A 73 22.05 4.54 -9.54
C ARG A 73 20.88 3.80 -10.18
N GLU A 74 21.02 2.48 -10.18
CA GLU A 74 20.02 1.55 -10.72
C GLU A 74 18.64 1.76 -10.09
N VAL A 75 17.65 1.82 -10.97
CA VAL A 75 16.23 2.05 -10.62
C VAL A 75 15.59 0.77 -10.10
N ALA A 76 16.08 -0.39 -10.55
CA ALA A 76 15.59 -1.71 -10.20
C ALA A 76 16.74 -2.71 -10.11
N LYS A 77 16.59 -3.74 -9.27
CA LYS A 77 17.56 -4.83 -9.07
C LYS A 77 16.99 -6.14 -9.61
N GLY A 78 17.86 -7.03 -10.09
CA GLY A 78 17.44 -8.32 -10.66
C GLY A 78 17.53 -8.30 -12.19
N PRO A 79 17.32 -9.45 -12.85
CA PRO A 79 16.12 -10.28 -12.70
C PRO A 79 16.16 -11.29 -11.56
N TYR A 80 15.01 -11.51 -10.94
CA TYR A 80 14.75 -12.58 -9.98
C TYR A 80 13.57 -13.42 -10.44
N SER A 81 13.65 -14.73 -10.26
CA SER A 81 12.56 -15.64 -10.62
C SER A 81 11.53 -15.74 -9.49
N ILE A 82 10.25 -15.66 -9.84
CA ILE A 82 9.17 -15.89 -8.88
C ILE A 82 9.07 -17.39 -8.58
N THR A 83 9.14 -17.73 -7.29
CA THR A 83 9.00 -19.11 -6.80
C THR A 83 7.56 -19.43 -6.42
N GLU A 84 6.83 -18.49 -5.81
CA GLU A 84 5.46 -18.69 -5.34
C GLU A 84 4.65 -17.39 -5.44
N VAL A 85 3.37 -17.49 -5.79
CA VAL A 85 2.44 -16.36 -5.90
C VAL A 85 1.33 -16.48 -4.85
N HIS A 86 1.11 -15.42 -4.07
CA HIS A 86 0.10 -15.40 -3.01
C HIS A 86 -1.13 -14.57 -3.40
N LYS A 87 -2.31 -14.97 -2.90
CA LYS A 87 -3.59 -14.29 -3.17
C LYS A 87 -3.67 -12.86 -2.60
N ASN A 88 -2.82 -12.51 -1.64
CA ASN A 88 -2.77 -11.19 -1.01
C ASN A 88 -1.96 -10.14 -1.79
N GLY A 89 -1.55 -10.43 -3.03
CA GLY A 89 -0.75 -9.52 -3.85
C GLY A 89 0.73 -9.46 -3.46
N THR A 90 1.25 -10.55 -2.88
CA THR A 90 2.68 -10.72 -2.63
C THR A 90 3.19 -11.94 -3.38
N VAL A 91 4.48 -11.94 -3.71
CA VAL A 91 5.16 -13.06 -4.36
C VAL A 91 6.45 -13.35 -3.61
N ASN A 92 6.85 -14.62 -3.60
CA ASN A 92 8.17 -15.03 -3.16
C ASN A 92 9.08 -15.11 -4.37
N ILE A 93 10.23 -14.44 -4.30
CA ILE A 93 11.27 -14.46 -5.34
C ILE A 93 12.51 -15.17 -4.82
N ALA A 94 13.26 -15.79 -5.73
CA ALA A 94 14.57 -16.34 -5.43
C ALA A 94 15.61 -15.21 -5.40
N TYR A 95 16.09 -14.87 -4.21
CA TYR A 95 17.13 -13.86 -4.00
C TYR A 95 18.44 -14.55 -3.62
N GLY A 96 19.13 -15.08 -4.65
CA GLY A 96 20.29 -15.94 -4.45
C GLY A 96 19.90 -17.22 -3.71
N VAL A 97 20.43 -17.42 -2.51
CA VAL A 97 20.20 -18.63 -1.70
C VAL A 97 18.89 -18.57 -0.90
N THR A 98 18.34 -17.37 -0.67
CA THR A 98 17.16 -17.18 0.17
C THR A 98 15.91 -16.82 -0.64
N LYS A 99 14.73 -17.11 -0.06
CA LYS A 99 13.45 -16.64 -0.59
C LYS A 99 13.13 -15.28 0.03
N HIS A 100 12.78 -14.30 -0.79
CA HIS A 100 12.36 -12.99 -0.32
C HIS A 100 10.89 -12.74 -0.69
N ARG A 101 10.07 -12.28 0.27
CA ARG A 101 8.66 -11.95 0.01
C ARG A 101 8.53 -10.47 -0.35
N VAL A 102 7.99 -10.19 -1.54
CA VAL A 102 7.86 -8.84 -2.09
C VAL A 102 6.41 -8.58 -2.50
N ASN A 103 5.96 -7.34 -2.33
CA ASN A 103 4.65 -6.93 -2.85
C ASN A 103 4.74 -6.72 -4.38
N ILE A 104 3.74 -7.15 -5.14
CA ILE A 104 3.70 -6.98 -6.59
C ILE A 104 3.83 -5.51 -7.04
N ARG A 105 3.46 -4.56 -6.17
CA ARG A 105 3.58 -3.12 -6.43
C ARG A 105 5.03 -2.62 -6.47
N CYS A 106 5.98 -3.41 -5.97
CA CYS A 106 7.40 -3.11 -5.98
C CYS A 106 8.15 -3.87 -7.08
N LEU A 107 7.45 -4.50 -8.03
CA LEU A 107 8.04 -5.30 -9.08
C LEU A 107 7.86 -4.66 -10.46
N PHE A 108 8.84 -4.88 -11.33
CA PHE A 108 8.76 -4.67 -12.76
C PHE A 108 8.91 -6.01 -13.47
N LEU A 109 8.20 -6.19 -14.58
CA LEU A 109 8.43 -7.34 -15.45
C LEU A 109 9.73 -7.11 -16.24
N CYS A 110 10.53 -8.17 -16.40
CA CYS A 110 11.72 -8.15 -17.25
C CYS A 110 11.36 -8.38 -18.73
#